data_AF-W1Y1B9-F1
#
_entry.id   AF-W1Y1B9-F1
#
_cell.length_a   1.000
_cell.length_b   1.000
_cell.length_c   1.000
_cell.angle_alpha   90.00
_cell.angle_beta   90.00
_cell.angle_gamma   90.00
#
_symmetry.space_group_name_H-M   'P 1'
#
loop_
_entity.id
_entity.type
_entity.pdbx_description
1 polymer ?
#
loop_
_entity_poly.entity_id
_entity_poly.type
_entity_poly.pdbx_seq_one_letter_code
_entity_poly.pdbx_strand_id
1 'polypeptide(L)'
;VSSIGKAVTAKEVITRTVKVTNVGRPSMAEDRSTVTATTGMTVTPASTSVVKGQSTTLTVAFQPEGATDKSFRAVSADKTKA
;
A
#
# COMPACT_ATOMS: atom_id res chain seq x y z
N VAL A 1 47.30 -33.51 -66.66
CA VAL A 1 46.11 -32.75 -66.20
C VAL A 1 45.74 -33.28 -64.81
N SER A 2 45.72 -32.40 -63.81
CA SER A 2 45.76 -32.76 -62.37
C SER A 2 44.37 -33.05 -61.78
N SER A 3 44.41 -33.72 -60.63
CA SER A 3 43.38 -34.46 -59.89
C SER A 3 42.05 -33.77 -59.59
N ILE A 4 41.00 -34.60 -59.66
CA ILE A 4 39.78 -34.64 -58.85
C ILE A 4 39.87 -33.79 -57.56
N GLY A 5 38.84 -32.97 -57.35
CA GLY A 5 38.50 -32.47 -56.02
C GLY A 5 37.72 -31.17 -56.01
N LYS A 6 36.39 -31.27 -55.98
CA LYS A 6 35.53 -30.82 -54.87
C LYS A 6 34.14 -30.50 -55.38
N ALA A 7 33.21 -31.40 -55.08
CA ALA A 7 31.82 -31.01 -54.93
C ALA A 7 31.77 -29.96 -53.81
N VAL A 8 31.44 -28.72 -54.16
CA VAL A 8 31.18 -27.67 -53.18
C VAL A 8 29.67 -27.70 -52.94
N THR A 9 29.24 -28.48 -51.95
CA THR A 9 27.85 -28.45 -51.49
C THR A 9 27.57 -27.07 -50.93
N ALA A 10 26.73 -26.28 -51.58
CA ALA A 10 26.30 -24.98 -51.07
C ALA A 10 25.50 -25.22 -49.78
N LYS A 11 26.16 -25.04 -48.63
CA LYS A 11 25.48 -25.06 -47.33
C LYS A 11 24.73 -23.75 -47.20
N GLU A 12 23.46 -23.74 -47.58
CA GLU A 12 22.59 -22.58 -47.39
C GLU A 12 22.28 -22.45 -45.89
N VAL A 13 22.98 -21.54 -45.23
CA VAL A 13 22.75 -21.23 -43.81
C VAL A 13 21.70 -20.14 -43.77
N ILE A 14 20.45 -20.52 -43.48
CA ILE A 14 19.35 -19.57 -43.27
C ILE A 14 19.40 -19.14 -41.80
N THR A 15 19.83 -17.91 -41.53
CA THR A 15 19.82 -17.36 -40.17
C THR A 15 18.42 -16.85 -39.84
N ARG A 16 17.66 -17.61 -39.04
CA ARG A 16 16.36 -17.21 -38.50
C ARG A 16 16.55 -16.52 -37.14
N THR A 17 16.31 -15.21 -37.07
CA THR A 17 16.42 -14.46 -35.81
C THR A 17 15.11 -14.56 -35.02
N VAL A 18 15.18 -14.97 -33.75
CA VAL A 18 14.01 -15.01 -32.84
C VAL A 18 14.15 -13.90 -31.82
N LYS A 19 13.18 -12.98 -31.79
CA LYS A 19 13.09 -11.96 -30.73
C LYS A 19 12.44 -12.59 -29.50
N VAL A 20 13.26 -12.82 -28.48
CA VAL A 20 12.79 -13.31 -27.17
C VAL A 20 12.67 -12.10 -26.25
N THR A 21 11.46 -11.79 -25.80
CA THR A 21 11.23 -10.79 -24.75
C THR A 21 10.79 -11.52 -23.50
N ASN A 22 11.58 -11.46 -22.43
CA ASN A 22 11.14 -11.91 -21.11
C ASN A 22 10.18 -10.86 -20.55
N VAL A 23 8.89 -11.16 -20.52
CA VAL A 23 7.85 -10.28 -19.96
C VAL A 23 7.60 -10.58 -18.48
N GLY A 24 8.69 -10.77 -17.71
CA GLY A 24 8.71 -11.23 -16.32
C GLY A 24 7.41 -10.94 -15.55
N ARG A 25 6.84 -12.01 -14.97
CA ARG A 25 5.54 -12.09 -14.26
C ARG A 25 5.06 -10.71 -13.78
N PRO A 26 3.88 -10.20 -14.22
CA PRO A 26 3.39 -8.92 -13.74
C PRO A 26 3.31 -8.96 -12.23
N SER A 27 4.03 -8.05 -11.57
CA SER A 27 3.88 -7.87 -10.13
C SER A 27 2.43 -7.48 -9.87
N MET A 28 1.77 -8.19 -8.96
CA MET A 28 0.48 -7.77 -8.44
C MET A 28 0.68 -6.39 -7.80
N ALA A 29 0.27 -5.34 -8.48
CA ALA A 29 0.19 -4.00 -7.92
C ALA A 29 -1.13 -3.93 -7.13
N GLU A 30 -1.24 -4.70 -6.05
CA GLU A 30 -2.22 -4.33 -5.04
C GLU A 30 -1.77 -2.95 -4.56
N ASP A 31 -2.61 -1.94 -4.77
CA ASP A 31 -2.50 -0.67 -4.07
C ASP A 31 -2.59 -0.98 -2.58
N ARG A 32 -1.45 -1.33 -1.98
CA ARG A 32 -1.30 -1.35 -0.54
C ARG A 32 -1.14 0.11 -0.15
N SER A 33 -2.25 0.84 -0.17
CA SER A 33 -2.37 2.11 0.55
C SER A 33 -1.65 1.92 1.88
N THR A 34 -0.56 2.68 2.07
CA THR A 34 0.32 2.52 3.22
C THR A 34 -0.46 2.76 4.50
N VAL A 35 -0.71 1.71 5.27
CA VAL A 35 -1.44 1.81 6.55
C VAL A 35 -0.51 2.48 7.56
N THR A 36 -0.92 3.67 8.03
CA THR A 36 -0.24 4.34 9.13
C THR A 36 -1.02 4.04 10.40
N ALA A 37 -0.46 3.19 11.25
CA ALA A 37 -1.09 2.82 12.51
C ALA A 37 -1.14 4.00 13.49
N THR A 38 -2.25 4.13 14.20
CA THR A 38 -2.38 5.05 15.34
C THR A 38 -1.57 4.50 16.52
N THR A 39 -0.67 5.31 17.07
CA THR A 39 0.14 4.97 18.25
C THR A 39 -0.40 5.58 19.53
N GLY A 40 -1.23 6.62 19.43
CA GLY A 40 -1.78 7.30 20.60
C GLY A 40 -2.97 8.20 20.27
N MET A 41 -3.65 8.63 21.34
CA MET A 41 -4.77 9.56 21.27
C MET A 41 -4.73 10.49 22.48
N THR A 42 -5.02 11.77 22.27
CA THR A 42 -5.19 12.76 23.34
C THR A 42 -6.61 13.34 23.32
N VAL A 43 -7.09 13.76 24.49
CA VAL A 43 -8.38 14.42 24.67
C VAL A 43 -8.17 15.71 25.46
N THR A 44 -8.67 16.82 24.92
CA THR A 44 -8.50 18.15 25.51
C THR A 44 -9.83 18.90 25.56
N PRO A 45 -10.18 19.57 26.68
CA PRO A 45 -9.48 19.55 27.97
C PRO A 45 -9.62 18.19 28.69
N ALA A 46 -8.68 17.88 29.57
CA ALA A 46 -8.72 16.64 30.38
C ALA A 46 -9.86 16.65 31.42
N SER A 47 -10.29 17.84 31.85
CA SER A 47 -11.39 18.02 32.79
C SER A 47 -12.14 19.32 32.48
N THR A 48 -13.44 19.32 32.74
CA THR A 48 -14.31 20.50 32.58
C THR A 48 -15.55 20.37 33.46
N SER A 49 -16.14 21.49 33.85
CA SER A 49 -17.41 21.55 34.57
C SER A 49 -18.53 21.94 33.62
N VAL A 50 -19.63 21.19 33.63
CA VAL A 50 -20.82 21.47 32.82
C VAL A 50 -22.01 21.81 33.69
N VAL A 51 -22.78 22.82 33.28
CA VAL A 51 -24.04 23.18 33.94
C VAL A 51 -25.12 22.16 33.55
N LYS A 52 -26.06 21.88 34.46
CA LYS A 52 -27.17 20.94 34.19
C LYS A 52 -27.92 21.33 32.91
N GLY A 53 -28.09 20.36 32.01
CA GLY A 53 -28.80 20.55 30.74
C GLY A 53 -27.96 21.16 29.62
N GLN A 54 -26.69 21.51 29.87
CA GLN A 54 -25.77 22.01 28.85
C GLN A 54 -24.81 20.92 28.35
N SER A 55 -24.30 21.12 27.15
CA SER A 55 -23.26 20.28 26.53
C SER A 55 -21.91 20.98 26.56
N THR A 56 -20.84 20.19 26.47
CA THR A 56 -19.47 20.67 26.31
C THR A 56 -18.78 19.90 25.22
N THR A 57 -17.78 20.52 24.59
CA THR A 57 -17.00 19.90 23.51
C THR A 57 -15.65 19.47 24.04
N LEU A 58 -15.27 18.23 23.76
CA LEU A 58 -13.94 17.69 23.97
C LEU A 58 -13.30 17.44 22.61
N THR A 59 -12.05 17.86 22.43
CA THR A 59 -11.28 17.65 21.21
C THR A 59 -10.46 16.39 21.33
N VAL A 60 -10.57 15.49 20.35
CA VAL A 60 -9.80 14.25 20.26
C VAL A 60 -8.78 14.37 19.14
N ALA A 61 -7.51 14.05 19.41
CA ALA A 61 -6.45 14.03 18.40
C ALA A 61 -5.75 12.67 18.40
N PHE A 62 -5.44 12.16 17.20
CA PHE A 62 -4.71 10.90 17.00
C PHE A 62 -3.26 11.16 16.62
N GLN A 63 -2.35 10.30 17.06
CA GLN A 63 -0.94 10.34 16.69
C GLN A 63 -0.54 9.08 15.92
N PRO A 64 0.21 9.21 14.81
CA PRO A 64 0.52 10.45 14.11
C PRO A 64 -0.75 11.05 13.45
N GLU A 65 -0.71 12.34 13.10
CA GLU A 65 -1.86 13.03 12.47
C GLU A 65 -2.31 12.37 11.15
N GLY A 66 -1.38 11.75 10.43
CA GLY A 66 -1.61 11.01 9.19
C GLY A 66 -2.04 9.55 9.38
N ALA A 67 -2.38 9.13 10.61
CA ALA A 67 -2.86 7.77 10.83
C ALA A 67 -4.09 7.45 9.97
N THR A 68 -4.09 6.26 9.36
CA THR A 68 -5.13 5.85 8.41
C THR A 68 -6.38 5.33 9.09
N ASP A 69 -6.27 4.86 10.35
CA ASP A 69 -7.41 4.49 11.18
C ASP A 69 -7.62 5.53 12.29
N LYS A 70 -8.70 6.31 12.16
CA LYS A 70 -9.11 7.36 13.11
C LYS A 70 -10.44 7.03 13.80
N SER A 71 -10.73 5.74 13.94
CA SER A 71 -11.92 5.24 14.62
C SER A 71 -11.84 5.57 16.12
N PHE A 72 -12.90 6.13 16.70
CA PHE A 72 -13.00 6.42 18.13
C PHE A 72 -14.36 6.02 18.70
N ARG A 73 -14.36 5.57 19.95
CA ARG A 73 -15.55 5.25 20.73
C ARG A 73 -15.44 5.89 22.10
N ALA A 74 -16.44 6.67 22.48
CA ALA A 74 -16.57 7.22 23.83
C ALA A 74 -17.55 6.36 24.64
N VAL A 75 -17.23 6.16 25.92
CA VAL A 75 -18.14 5.59 26.91
C VAL A 75 -18.08 6.43 28.17
N SER A 76 -19.24 6.75 28.74
CA SER A 76 -19.32 7.39 30.05
C SER A 76 -19.22 6.32 31.14
N ALA A 77 -18.41 6.57 32.16
CA ALA A 77 -18.43 5.76 33.38
C ALA A 77 -19.77 5.91 34.13
N ASP A 78 -20.39 7.09 34.04
CA ASP A 78 -21.74 7.33 34.53
C ASP A 78 -22.77 7.05 33.42
N LYS A 79 -23.38 5.86 33.49
CA LYS A 79 -24.39 5.41 32.52
C LYS A 79 -25.74 6.11 32.66
N THR A 80 -25.95 6.91 33.70
CA THR A 80 -27.19 7.68 33.90
C THR A 80 -27.15 9.05 33.21
N LYS A 81 -25.98 9.43 32.69
CA LYS A 81 -25.72 10.73 32.04
C LYS A 81 -25.40 10.58 30.54
N ALA A 82 -25.62 9.39 29.98
CA ALA A 82 -25.40 9.08 28.57
C ALA A 82 -26.57 9.56 27.70
#